data_AF-A0A1V5WJR4-F1
#
_entry.id   AF-A0A1V5WJR4-F1
#
_cell.length_a   1.000
_cell.length_b   1.000
_cell.length_c   1.000
_cell.angle_alpha   90.00
_cell.angle_beta   90.00
_cell.angle_gamma   90.00
#
_symmetry.space_group_name_H-M   'P 1'
#
loop_
_entity.id
_entity.type
_entity.pdbx_description
1 polymer ?
#
loop_
_entity_poly.entity_id
_entity_poly.type
_entity_poly.pdbx_seq_one_letter_code
_entity_poly.pdbx_strand_id
1 'polypeptide(L)'
;MSVRKDVPITNEKATLRRIGGYLHHVIPITDATGKVLSHFLKPVMVEFRPRDLMQVIVGASILAVPVAFTEETWNLGKELPLFNVLLLSALSLIFIGLFVYLNFYRFMLKGNVIEYCKRVCAIYFFSLVVVGALLTIIERCPWGIDNVLAIKRILIVAFPAAMSASLSDSLK
;
A
#
# COMPACT_ATOMS: atom_id res chain seq x y z
N MET A 1 -59.72 -5.07 -1.02
CA MET A 1 -59.58 -5.70 0.32
C MET A 1 -59.03 -7.10 0.07
N SER A 2 -57.72 -7.35 0.16
CA SER A 2 -56.99 -7.45 1.42
C SER A 2 -55.51 -7.11 1.21
N VAL A 3 -55.06 -6.10 1.95
CA VAL A 3 -53.68 -5.64 2.12
C VAL A 3 -52.84 -6.77 2.72
N ARG A 4 -51.78 -7.23 2.03
CA ARG A 4 -50.74 -8.07 2.65
C ARG A 4 -49.86 -7.13 3.49
N LYS A 5 -49.89 -7.36 4.81
CA LYS A 5 -49.18 -6.58 5.81
C LYS A 5 -47.67 -6.73 5.66
N ASP A 6 -46.99 -5.59 5.65
CA ASP A 6 -45.55 -5.45 5.67
C ASP A 6 -45.00 -6.03 6.98
N VAL A 7 -44.17 -7.07 6.86
CA VAL A 7 -43.48 -7.68 8.01
C VAL A 7 -42.22 -6.86 8.30
N PRO A 8 -41.98 -6.41 9.55
CA PRO A 8 -40.85 -5.54 9.87
C PRO A 8 -39.53 -6.33 9.80
N ILE A 9 -38.60 -5.86 8.96
CA ILE A 9 -37.27 -6.44 8.79
C ILE A 9 -36.46 -6.09 10.06
N THR A 10 -36.25 -7.09 10.91
CA THR A 10 -35.49 -6.92 12.16
C THR A 10 -34.00 -6.82 11.84
N ASN A 11 -33.37 -5.78 12.36
CA ASN A 11 -31.99 -5.37 12.14
C ASN A 11 -31.03 -6.33 12.86
N GLU A 12 -30.70 -7.48 12.24
CA GLU A 12 -29.70 -8.40 12.77
C GLU A 12 -28.29 -7.85 12.54
N LYS A 13 -27.59 -7.68 13.67
CA LYS A 13 -26.26 -7.09 13.78
C LYS A 13 -25.24 -7.86 12.94
N ALA A 14 -24.58 -7.14 12.03
CA ALA A 14 -23.42 -7.61 11.29
C ALA A 14 -22.40 -8.24 12.25
N THR A 15 -22.21 -9.55 12.13
CA THR A 15 -21.33 -10.32 13.03
C THR A 15 -20.00 -10.57 12.32
N LEU A 16 -18.93 -9.99 12.86
CA LEU A 16 -17.58 -10.28 12.42
C LEU A 16 -17.21 -11.69 12.90
N ARG A 17 -16.94 -12.60 11.97
CA ARG A 17 -16.47 -13.97 12.29
C ARG A 17 -15.11 -14.21 11.64
N ARG A 18 -14.24 -14.91 12.38
CA ARG A 18 -12.91 -15.31 11.94
C ARG A 18 -12.98 -16.74 11.41
N ILE A 19 -12.68 -16.96 10.13
CA ILE A 19 -12.70 -18.28 9.49
C ILE A 19 -11.38 -18.44 8.73
N GLY A 20 -10.64 -19.52 9.01
CA GLY A 20 -9.37 -19.81 8.34
C GLY A 20 -8.27 -18.76 8.55
N GLY A 21 -8.28 -18.05 9.69
CA GLY A 21 -7.32 -16.98 10.01
C GLY A 21 -7.77 -15.57 9.61
N TYR A 22 -8.75 -15.44 8.71
CA TYR A 22 -9.18 -14.14 8.18
C TYR A 22 -10.45 -13.62 8.84
N LEU A 23 -10.50 -12.30 9.04
CA LEU A 23 -11.69 -11.59 9.52
C LEU A 23 -12.60 -11.31 8.32
N HIS A 24 -13.88 -11.61 8.46
CA HIS A 24 -14.84 -11.39 7.39
C HIS A 24 -16.09 -10.68 7.89
N HIS A 25 -16.59 -9.76 7.08
CA HIS A 25 -17.85 -9.05 7.33
C HIS A 25 -19.00 -9.87 6.73
N VAL A 26 -19.75 -10.56 7.58
CA VAL A 26 -20.89 -11.35 7.14
C VAL A 26 -22.09 -10.42 6.97
N ILE A 27 -22.50 -10.17 5.72
CA ILE A 27 -23.81 -9.58 5.42
C ILE A 27 -24.72 -10.76 5.08
N PRO A 28 -25.67 -11.15 5.95
CA PRO A 28 -26.59 -12.22 5.62
C PRO A 28 -27.54 -11.73 4.53
N ILE A 29 -27.45 -12.30 3.34
CA ILE A 29 -28.53 -12.21 2.35
C ILE A 29 -29.56 -13.27 2.75
N THR A 30 -30.66 -12.82 3.31
CA THR A 30 -31.81 -13.64 3.71
C THR A 30 -32.75 -13.82 2.52
N ASP A 31 -33.05 -15.08 2.18
CA ASP A 31 -34.20 -15.39 1.34
C ASP A 31 -35.51 -15.22 2.15
N ALA A 32 -36.68 -15.17 1.50
CA ALA A 32 -38.01 -14.94 2.11
C ALA A 32 -38.42 -15.97 3.20
N THR A 33 -37.56 -16.96 3.48
CA THR A 33 -37.72 -18.04 4.46
C THR A 33 -36.69 -17.98 5.61
N GLY A 34 -35.87 -16.92 5.71
CA GLY A 34 -34.95 -16.72 6.83
C GLY A 34 -33.70 -17.61 6.82
N LYS A 35 -33.37 -18.24 5.70
CA LYS A 35 -32.16 -19.08 5.56
C LYS A 35 -31.02 -18.30 4.88
N VAL A 36 -29.87 -18.24 5.54
CA VAL A 36 -28.67 -17.48 5.12
C VAL A 36 -28.02 -18.18 3.91
N LEU A 37 -28.03 -17.56 2.72
CA LEU A 37 -27.63 -18.23 1.48
C LEU A 37 -26.14 -18.08 1.10
N SER A 38 -25.49 -16.95 1.40
CA SER A 38 -24.05 -16.80 1.19
C SER A 38 -23.47 -15.64 1.99
N HIS A 39 -22.24 -15.81 2.49
CA HIS A 39 -21.50 -14.77 3.18
C HIS A 39 -20.59 -14.08 2.16
N PHE A 40 -20.78 -12.78 1.91
CA PHE A 40 -19.79 -11.96 1.21
C PHE A 40 -18.63 -11.64 2.15
N LEU A 41 -17.72 -12.59 2.24
CA LEU A 41 -16.46 -12.48 2.95
C LEU A 41 -15.56 -11.44 2.25
N LYS A 42 -15.75 -10.14 2.49
CA LYS A 42 -14.78 -9.12 2.05
C LYS A 42 -13.55 -9.24 2.98
N PRO A 43 -12.41 -9.77 2.50
CA PRO A 43 -11.27 -10.01 3.37
C PRO A 43 -10.79 -8.66 3.89
N VAL A 44 -10.76 -8.50 5.21
CA VAL A 44 -10.15 -7.31 5.79
C VAL A 44 -8.65 -7.44 5.48
N MET A 45 -8.13 -6.57 4.60
CA MET A 45 -6.73 -6.52 4.13
C MET A 45 -5.76 -6.04 5.23
N VAL A 46 -5.96 -6.52 6.47
CA VAL A 46 -5.21 -6.19 7.69
C VAL A 46 -3.80 -6.76 7.63
N GLU A 47 -3.62 -7.95 7.05
CA GLU A 47 -2.35 -8.66 7.10
C GLU A 47 -1.53 -8.42 5.83
N PHE A 48 -0.30 -7.92 5.99
CA PHE A 48 0.68 -7.81 4.91
C PHE A 48 1.18 -9.22 4.57
N ARG A 49 0.69 -9.78 3.45
CA ARG A 49 1.01 -11.15 3.05
C ARG A 49 2.28 -11.18 2.20
N PRO A 50 3.00 -12.33 2.12
CA PRO A 50 4.13 -12.49 1.20
C PRO A 50 3.79 -12.17 -0.27
N ARG A 51 2.53 -12.40 -0.69
CA ARG A 51 2.05 -11.98 -2.01
C ARG A 51 2.06 -10.46 -2.18
N ASP A 52 1.61 -9.72 -1.16
CA ASP A 52 1.61 -8.25 -1.17
C ASP A 52 3.06 -7.73 -1.25
N LEU A 53 4.00 -8.38 -0.56
CA LEU A 53 5.43 -8.07 -0.68
C LEU A 53 5.96 -8.23 -2.11
N MET A 54 5.67 -9.36 -2.75
CA MET A 54 6.11 -9.60 -4.14
C MET A 54 5.55 -8.54 -5.10
N GLN A 55 4.31 -8.13 -4.88
CA GLN A 55 3.65 -7.10 -5.67
C GLN A 55 4.29 -5.73 -5.49
N VAL A 56 4.64 -5.36 -4.25
CA VAL A 56 5.40 -4.15 -3.95
C VAL A 56 6.79 -4.18 -4.61
N ILE A 57 7.50 -5.31 -4.56
CA ILE A 57 8.83 -5.44 -5.18
C ILE A 57 8.76 -5.30 -6.70
N VAL A 58 7.83 -6.02 -7.33
CA VAL A 58 7.62 -5.97 -8.79
C VAL A 58 7.19 -4.56 -9.20
N GLY A 59 6.22 -3.97 -8.49
CA GLY A 59 5.76 -2.61 -8.71
C GLY A 59 6.87 -1.58 -8.58
N ALA A 60 7.67 -1.63 -7.50
CA ALA A 60 8.81 -0.74 -7.31
C ALA A 60 9.80 -0.83 -8.48
N SER A 61 10.08 -2.04 -8.95
CA SER A 61 11.06 -2.29 -10.01
C SER A 61 10.69 -1.63 -11.34
N ILE A 62 9.38 -1.53 -11.66
CA ILE A 62 8.89 -0.97 -12.93
C ILE A 62 9.40 0.47 -13.15
N LEU A 63 9.34 1.32 -12.13
CA LEU A 63 9.86 2.69 -12.23
C LEU A 63 11.29 2.82 -11.69
N ALA A 64 11.72 1.96 -10.76
CA ALA A 64 13.08 2.03 -10.23
C ALA A 64 14.14 1.81 -11.32
N VAL A 65 13.97 0.81 -12.19
CA VAL A 65 14.97 0.46 -13.23
C VAL A 65 15.22 1.63 -14.21
N PRO A 66 14.20 2.16 -14.92
CA PRO A 66 14.44 3.24 -15.87
C PRO A 66 14.97 4.50 -15.18
N VAL A 67 14.46 4.86 -14.00
CA VAL A 67 14.88 6.08 -13.29
C VAL A 67 16.31 5.93 -12.75
N ALA A 68 16.63 4.80 -12.13
CA ALA A 68 17.96 4.53 -11.58
C ALA A 68 19.06 4.52 -12.64
N PHE A 69 18.72 4.23 -13.90
CA PHE A 69 19.70 4.09 -14.99
C PHE A 69 19.95 5.40 -15.74
N THR A 70 19.27 6.49 -15.36
CA THR A 70 19.50 7.82 -15.95
C THR A 70 20.60 8.58 -15.22
N GLU A 71 21.47 9.24 -16.00
CA GLU A 71 22.50 10.12 -15.45
C GLU A 71 21.92 11.34 -14.74
N GLU A 72 20.77 11.84 -15.24
CA GLU A 72 20.03 12.95 -14.64
C GLU A 72 19.70 12.70 -13.18
N THR A 73 19.30 11.48 -12.83
CA THR A 73 18.98 11.14 -11.44
C THR A 73 20.23 11.09 -10.55
N TRP A 74 21.38 10.68 -11.11
CA TRP A 74 22.64 10.65 -10.36
C TRP A 74 23.20 12.04 -10.11
N ASN A 75 23.05 12.94 -11.10
CA ASN A 75 23.45 14.34 -11.02
C ASN A 75 22.53 15.12 -10.08
N LEU A 76 21.23 14.89 -10.17
CA LEU A 76 20.24 15.45 -9.25
C LEU A 76 20.55 15.08 -7.79
N GLY A 77 21.02 13.85 -7.54
CA GLY A 77 21.49 13.42 -6.21
C GLY A 77 22.75 14.14 -5.71
N LYS A 78 23.64 14.59 -6.61
CA LYS A 78 24.83 15.38 -6.26
C LYS A 78 24.48 16.84 -5.97
N GLU A 79 23.63 17.42 -6.80
CA GLU A 79 23.32 18.86 -6.80
C GLU A 79 22.31 19.24 -5.72
N LEU A 80 21.33 18.37 -5.42
CA LEU A 80 20.30 18.71 -4.45
C LEU A 80 20.86 18.80 -3.01
N PRO A 81 20.51 19.87 -2.27
CA PRO A 81 20.78 19.92 -0.85
C PRO A 81 19.93 18.87 -0.12
N LEU A 82 20.45 18.37 1.01
CA LEU A 82 19.81 17.29 1.76
C LEU A 82 18.38 17.63 2.18
N PHE A 83 18.13 18.89 2.55
CA PHE A 83 16.80 19.36 2.95
C PHE A 83 15.74 19.13 1.86
N ASN A 84 16.07 19.41 0.59
CA ASN A 84 15.14 19.22 -0.52
C ASN A 84 14.88 17.73 -0.76
N VAL A 85 15.89 16.88 -0.60
CA VAL A 85 15.73 15.42 -0.72
C VAL A 85 14.83 14.86 0.38
N LEU A 86 14.97 15.35 1.61
CA LEU A 86 14.07 14.99 2.71
C LEU A 86 12.64 15.46 2.44
N LEU A 87 12.47 16.64 1.84
CA LEU A 87 11.14 17.13 1.44
C LEU A 87 10.52 16.25 0.34
N LEU A 88 11.29 15.82 -0.65
CA LEU A 88 10.84 14.86 -1.67
C LEU A 88 10.46 13.51 -1.06
N SER A 89 11.25 13.01 -0.10
CA SER A 89 10.92 11.80 0.67
C SER A 89 9.62 11.97 1.47
N ALA A 90 9.43 13.09 2.16
CA ALA A 90 8.17 13.38 2.86
C ALA A 90 6.98 13.45 1.89
N LEU A 91 7.16 14.09 0.74
CA LEU A 91 6.14 14.17 -0.30
C LEU A 91 5.79 12.78 -0.85
N SER A 92 6.78 11.89 -1.00
CA SER A 92 6.55 10.50 -1.40
C SER A 92 5.65 9.75 -0.42
N LEU A 93 5.86 9.92 0.89
CA LEU A 93 5.04 9.32 1.93
C LEU A 93 3.60 9.85 1.90
N ILE A 94 3.42 11.14 1.62
CA ILE A 94 2.10 11.75 1.44
C ILE A 94 1.38 11.12 0.25
N PHE A 95 2.06 10.96 -0.90
CA PHE A 95 1.46 10.34 -2.09
C PHE A 95 1.06 8.88 -1.85
N ILE A 96 1.94 8.07 -1.25
CA ILE A 96 1.64 6.67 -0.93
C ILE A 96 0.48 6.62 0.07
N GLY A 97 0.51 7.45 1.10
CA GLY A 97 -0.55 7.54 2.10
C GLY A 97 -1.89 7.89 1.49
N LEU A 98 -1.94 8.96 0.70
CA LEU A 98 -3.15 9.39 -0.01
C LEU A 98 -3.66 8.29 -0.95
N PHE A 99 -2.76 7.63 -1.69
CA PHE A 99 -3.13 6.54 -2.59
C PHE A 99 -3.74 5.35 -1.83
N VAL A 100 -3.10 4.90 -0.75
CA VAL A 100 -3.61 3.81 0.08
C VAL A 100 -4.93 4.21 0.76
N TYR A 101 -5.05 5.46 1.22
CA TYR A 101 -6.27 6.00 1.82
C TYR A 101 -7.44 5.94 0.84
N LEU A 102 -7.23 6.44 -0.38
CA LEU A 102 -8.28 6.54 -1.40
C LEU A 102 -8.71 5.16 -1.92
N ASN A 103 -7.77 4.22 -2.06
CA ASN A 103 -8.05 2.88 -2.59
C ASN A 103 -8.66 1.94 -1.53
N PHE A 104 -8.18 1.94 -0.29
CA PHE A 104 -8.56 0.93 0.70
C PHE A 104 -9.50 1.44 1.80
N TYR A 105 -9.37 2.70 2.23
CA TYR A 105 -9.93 3.16 3.50
C TYR A 105 -10.98 4.29 3.41
N ARG A 106 -11.38 4.68 2.20
CA ARG A 106 -12.28 5.82 1.92
C ARG A 106 -13.55 5.89 2.81
N PHE A 107 -14.07 4.75 3.30
CA PHE A 107 -15.30 4.70 4.12
C PHE A 107 -15.17 3.96 5.48
N MET A 108 -14.02 3.36 5.82
CA MET A 108 -13.85 2.53 7.04
C MET A 108 -12.54 2.76 7.80
N LEU A 109 -12.16 4.03 7.97
CA LEU A 109 -10.93 4.39 8.68
C LEU A 109 -11.01 4.28 10.21
N LYS A 110 -12.23 4.33 10.77
CA LYS A 110 -12.45 4.29 12.21
C LYS A 110 -12.18 2.88 12.75
N GLY A 111 -10.93 2.64 13.16
CA GLY A 111 -10.49 1.42 13.87
C GLY A 111 -9.15 0.84 13.42
N ASN A 112 -8.68 1.15 12.20
CA ASN A 112 -7.54 0.43 11.56
C ASN A 112 -6.35 1.33 11.19
N VAL A 113 -6.16 2.47 11.86
CA VAL A 113 -5.09 3.44 11.55
C VAL A 113 -3.69 2.82 11.66
N ILE A 114 -3.48 1.93 12.63
CA ILE A 114 -2.20 1.24 12.83
C ILE A 114 -1.82 0.40 11.61
N GLU A 115 -2.79 -0.32 11.03
CA GLU A 115 -2.56 -1.19 9.87
C GLU A 115 -2.35 -0.39 8.58
N TYR A 116 -3.05 0.75 8.46
CA TYR A 116 -2.78 1.72 7.40
C TYR A 116 -1.33 2.23 7.47
N CYS A 117 -0.86 2.69 8.63
CA CYS A 117 0.50 3.17 8.80
C CYS A 117 1.53 2.06 8.52
N LYS A 118 1.32 0.84 9.03
CA LYS A 118 2.20 -0.31 8.74
C LYS A 118 2.32 -0.58 7.25
N ARG A 119 1.21 -0.55 6.49
CA ARG A 119 1.22 -0.77 5.03
C ARG A 119 1.99 0.33 4.30
N VAL A 120 1.73 1.60 4.61
CA VAL A 120 2.45 2.75 3.98
C VAL A 120 3.95 2.66 4.28
N CYS A 121 4.33 2.40 5.53
CA CYS A 121 5.73 2.22 5.92
C CYS A 121 6.37 1.00 5.24
N ALA A 122 5.66 -0.12 5.11
CA ALA A 122 6.15 -1.31 4.44
C ALA A 122 6.42 -1.05 2.94
N ILE A 123 5.46 -0.46 2.23
CA ILE A 123 5.62 -0.12 0.80
C ILE A 123 6.85 0.77 0.61
N TYR A 124 6.99 1.82 1.43
CA TYR A 124 8.11 2.73 1.33
C TYR A 124 9.45 2.05 1.64
N PHE A 125 9.52 1.28 2.73
CA PHE A 125 10.70 0.55 3.14
C PHE A 125 11.18 -0.45 2.08
N PHE A 126 10.28 -1.30 1.56
CA PHE A 126 10.65 -2.27 0.53
C PHE A 126 11.06 -1.59 -0.77
N SER A 127 10.46 -0.44 -1.11
CA SER A 127 10.88 0.35 -2.26
C SER A 127 12.31 0.90 -2.10
N LEU A 128 12.67 1.38 -0.90
CA LEU A 128 14.05 1.80 -0.60
C LEU A 128 15.04 0.64 -0.72
N VAL A 129 14.67 -0.55 -0.25
CA VAL A 129 15.52 -1.75 -0.35
C VAL A 129 15.74 -2.14 -1.81
N VAL A 130 14.68 -2.18 -2.63
CA VAL A 130 14.78 -2.50 -4.06
C VAL A 130 15.67 -1.50 -4.78
N VAL A 131 15.46 -0.21 -4.54
CA VAL A 131 16.26 0.87 -5.16
C VAL A 131 17.72 0.82 -4.69
N GLY A 132 17.96 0.63 -3.39
CA GLY A 132 19.30 0.52 -2.83
C GLY A 132 20.05 -0.67 -3.42
N ALA A 133 19.38 -1.82 -3.57
CA ALA A 133 19.95 -2.98 -4.25
C ALA A 133 20.29 -2.67 -5.71
N LEU A 134 19.35 -2.08 -6.47
CA LEU A 134 19.59 -1.71 -7.88
C LEU A 134 20.75 -0.74 -8.05
N LEU A 135 20.79 0.35 -7.27
CA LEU A 135 21.86 1.35 -7.34
C LEU A 135 23.22 0.79 -6.90
N THR A 136 23.24 -0.21 -6.01
CA THR A 136 24.45 -0.92 -5.62
C THR A 136 24.95 -1.82 -6.75
N ILE A 137 24.04 -2.53 -7.43
CA ILE A 137 24.38 -3.41 -8.57
C ILE A 137 24.99 -2.62 -9.73
N ILE A 138 24.51 -1.40 -9.99
CA ILE A 138 25.06 -0.54 -11.06
C ILE A 138 26.26 0.31 -10.61
N GLU A 139 26.81 0.07 -9.42
CA GLU A 139 27.96 0.81 -8.86
C GLU A 139 27.75 2.34 -8.76
N ARG A 140 26.49 2.78 -8.62
CA ARG A 140 26.13 4.20 -8.47
C ARG A 140 25.84 4.62 -7.02
N CYS A 141 25.91 3.70 -6.07
CA CYS A 141 25.93 4.03 -4.63
C CYS A 141 27.38 3.99 -4.10
N PRO A 142 28.01 5.15 -3.81
CA PRO A 142 29.36 5.21 -3.27
C PRO A 142 29.37 4.87 -1.76
N TRP A 143 29.00 3.64 -1.42
CA TRP A 143 29.06 3.13 -0.06
C TRP A 143 30.48 3.26 0.50
N GLY A 144 30.63 3.89 1.67
CA GLY A 144 31.91 4.02 2.36
C GLY A 144 32.77 5.23 1.97
N ILE A 145 32.44 5.93 0.88
CA ILE A 145 33.11 7.20 0.50
C ILE A 145 32.20 8.37 0.84
N ASP A 146 30.97 8.35 0.31
CA ASP A 146 29.97 9.39 0.55
C ASP A 146 28.60 8.74 0.79
N ASN A 147 28.39 8.36 2.05
CA ASN A 147 27.12 7.76 2.48
C ASN A 147 25.95 8.72 2.34
N VAL A 148 26.19 10.04 2.41
CA VAL A 148 25.14 11.04 2.27
C VAL A 148 24.66 11.06 0.83
N LEU A 149 25.57 11.08 -0.14
CA LEU A 149 25.24 11.00 -1.56
C LEU A 149 24.52 9.70 -1.92
N ALA A 150 24.94 8.57 -1.34
CA ALA A 150 24.26 7.29 -1.52
C ALA A 150 22.80 7.35 -1.06
N ILE A 151 22.55 7.87 0.15
CA ILE A 151 21.19 8.03 0.68
C ILE A 151 20.37 9.00 -0.18
N LYS A 152 20.96 10.11 -0.65
CA LYS A 152 20.26 11.07 -1.50
C LYS A 152 19.74 10.40 -2.79
N ARG A 153 20.58 9.63 -3.47
CA ARG A 153 20.21 8.91 -4.70
C ARG A 153 19.11 7.88 -4.47
N ILE A 154 19.22 7.13 -3.38
CA ILE A 154 18.20 6.14 -3.00
C ILE A 154 16.86 6.84 -2.77
N LEU A 155 16.82 7.92 -1.99
CA LEU A 155 15.57 8.64 -1.69
C LEU A 155 14.92 9.25 -2.95
N ILE A 156 15.72 9.81 -3.86
CA ILE A 156 15.23 10.41 -5.10
C ILE A 156 14.60 9.35 -6.01
N VAL A 157 15.28 8.22 -6.23
CA VAL A 157 14.78 7.12 -7.07
C VAL A 157 13.62 6.39 -6.39
N ALA A 158 13.63 6.29 -5.05
CA ALA A 158 12.57 5.65 -4.29
C ALA A 158 11.25 6.38 -4.36
N PHE A 159 11.22 7.68 -4.68
CA PHE A 159 9.98 8.42 -4.86
C PHE A 159 9.09 7.82 -5.97
N PRO A 160 9.50 7.81 -7.25
CA PRO A 160 8.70 7.20 -8.31
C PRO A 160 8.56 5.69 -8.13
N ALA A 161 9.58 4.99 -7.61
CA ALA A 161 9.49 3.56 -7.34
C ALA A 161 8.38 3.23 -6.33
N ALA A 162 8.32 3.92 -5.20
CA ALA A 162 7.32 3.66 -4.16
C ALA A 162 5.90 4.04 -4.60
N MET A 163 5.75 5.04 -5.47
CA MET A 163 4.46 5.32 -6.10
C MET A 163 4.01 4.15 -6.97
N SER A 164 4.88 3.63 -7.84
CA SER A 164 4.57 2.44 -8.66
C SER A 164 4.27 1.21 -7.82
N ALA A 165 5.03 1.00 -6.73
CA ALA A 165 4.83 -0.07 -5.78
C ALA A 165 3.45 0.00 -5.11
N SER A 166 3.02 1.19 -4.69
CA SER A 166 1.69 1.40 -4.09
C SER A 166 0.56 1.15 -5.09
N LEU A 167 0.73 1.57 -6.35
CA LEU A 167 -0.22 1.26 -7.42
C LEU A 167 -0.33 -0.24 -7.63
N SER A 168 0.81 -0.93 -7.67
CA SER A 168 0.82 -2.38 -7.78
C SER A 168 0.09 -3.02 -6.60
N ASP A 169 0.41 -2.68 -5.34
CA ASP A 169 -0.25 -3.25 -4.13
C ASP A 169 -1.79 -3.12 -4.13
N SER A 170 -2.34 -2.13 -4.83
CA SER A 170 -3.79 -1.95 -5.00
C SER A 170 -4.45 -2.87 -6.03
N LEU A 171 -3.69 -3.47 -6.95
CA LEU A 171 -4.22 -4.38 -7.98
C LEU A 171 -4.44 -5.78 -7.37
N LYS A 172 -5.56 -5.99 -6.66
CA LYS A 172 -5.91 -7.31 -6.10
C LYS A 172 -7.20 -7.88 -6.66
#